data_AF-T2I6W2-F1
#
_entry.id   AF-T2I6W2-F1
#
_cell.length_a   1.000
_cell.length_b   1.000
_cell.length_c   1.000
_cell.angle_alpha   90.00
_cell.angle_beta   90.00
_cell.angle_gamma   90.00
#
_symmetry.space_group_name_H-M   'P 1'
#
loop_
_entity.id
_entity.type
_entity.pdbx_description
1 polymer ?
#
loop_
_entity_poly.entity_id
_entity_poly.type
_entity_poly.pdbx_seq_one_letter_code
_entity_poly.pdbx_strand_id
1 'polypeptide(L)' 'MQHPDIKLILATGGPGMVKAAYSSGHPSLGVGSGDTPAVIDKTADIKTAVSSIILSKTFDNGMICAS' A
#
# COMPACT_ATOMS: atom_id res chain seq x y z
N MET A 1 -1.62 21.26 5.03
CA MET A 1 -2.78 20.44 5.46
C MET A 1 -3.76 21.21 6.35
N GLN A 2 -3.42 22.40 6.87
CA GLN A 2 -4.28 23.15 7.80
C GLN A 2 -5.00 24.37 7.18
N HIS A 3 -4.92 24.55 5.85
CA HIS A 3 -5.60 25.68 5.20
C HIS A 3 -7.12 25.51 5.34
N PRO A 4 -7.88 26.54 5.79
CA PRO A 4 -9.30 26.41 6.15
C PRO A 4 -10.23 26.02 4.99
N ASP A 5 -9.79 26.23 3.75
CA ASP A 5 -10.54 25.85 2.54
C ASP A 5 -10.38 24.37 2.17
N ILE A 6 -9.46 23.64 2.81
CA ILE A 6 -9.32 22.19 2.59
C ILE A 6 -10.49 21.49 3.28
N LYS A 7 -11.24 20.67 2.55
CA LYS A 7 -12.37 19.90 3.11
C LYS A 7 -12.06 18.43 3.35
N LEU A 8 -10.99 17.92 2.72
CA LEU A 8 -10.56 16.52 2.81
C LEU A 8 -9.09 16.39 2.44
N ILE A 9 -8.39 15.46 3.07
CA ILE A 9 -7.02 15.07 2.72
C ILE A 9 -7.01 13.59 2.27
N LEU A 10 -6.39 13.32 1.13
CA LEU A 10 -6.06 11.97 0.67
C LEU A 10 -4.55 11.76 0.86
N ALA A 11 -4.17 10.89 1.80
CA ALA A 11 -2.79 10.71 2.23
C ALA A 11 -2.25 9.33 1.85
N THR A 12 -1.39 9.30 0.83
CA THR A 12 -0.73 8.08 0.32
C THR A 12 0.76 8.17 0.60
N GLY A 13 1.25 7.42 1.59
CA GLY A 13 2.66 7.43 1.96
C GLY A 13 2.97 6.66 3.22
N GLY A 14 4.17 6.86 3.76
CA GLY A 14 4.60 6.20 4.99
C GLY A 14 3.77 6.59 6.22
N PRO A 15 3.86 5.80 7.31
CA PRO A 15 3.04 5.98 8.51
C PRO A 15 3.18 7.37 9.14
N GLY A 16 4.36 8.00 9.04
CA GLY A 16 4.57 9.37 9.52
C GLY A 16 3.73 10.42 8.79
N MET A 17 3.64 10.34 7.46
CA MET A 17 2.83 11.26 6.65
C MET A 17 1.34 11.05 6.92
N VAL A 18 0.91 9.80 7.00
CA VAL A 18 -0.49 9.43 7.27
C VAL A 18 -0.92 9.93 8.64
N LYS A 19 -0.07 9.74 9.66
CA LYS A 19 -0.28 10.32 10.98
C LYS A 19 -0.38 11.85 10.94
N ALA A 20 0.48 12.52 10.17
CA ALA A 20 0.42 13.97 10.03
C ALA A 20 -0.90 14.46 9.39
N ALA A 21 -1.43 13.73 8.41
CA ALA A 21 -2.75 14.00 7.82
C ALA A 21 -3.88 13.85 8.85
N TYR A 22 -3.91 12.74 9.60
CA TYR A 22 -4.90 12.54 10.67
C TYR A 22 -4.77 13.56 11.83
N SER A 23 -3.58 14.15 12.04
CA SER A 23 -3.36 15.22 13.03
C SER A 23 -3.63 16.63 12.48
N SER A 24 -4.14 16.78 11.25
CA SER A 24 -4.28 18.08 10.59
C SER A 24 -5.49 18.91 11.00
N GLY A 25 -6.43 18.32 11.75
CA GLY A 25 -7.74 18.93 12.08
C GLY A 25 -8.78 18.83 10.95
N HIS A 26 -8.42 18.28 9.79
CA HIS A 26 -9.34 18.05 8.66
C HIS A 26 -9.67 16.56 8.51
N PRO A 27 -10.87 16.22 7.98
CA PRO A 27 -11.18 14.86 7.55
C PRO A 27 -10.07 14.31 6.64
N SER A 28 -9.66 13.08 6.89
CA SER A 28 -8.51 12.48 6.21
C SER A 28 -8.78 11.02 5.87
N LEU A 29 -8.39 10.62 4.66
CA LEU A 29 -8.34 9.23 4.21
C LEU A 29 -6.89 8.88 3.95
N GLY A 30 -6.29 8.16 4.90
CA GLY A 30 -4.92 7.67 4.80
C GLY A 30 -4.87 6.20 4.41
N VAL A 31 -3.86 5.83 3.62
CA VAL A 31 -3.49 4.41 3.39
C VAL A 31 -2.22 4.04 4.16
N GLY A 32 -1.81 2.78 4.14
CA GLY A 32 -0.57 2.31 4.76
C GLY A 32 0.24 1.45 3.81
N SER A 33 1.49 1.16 4.20
CA SER A 33 2.31 0.14 3.54
C SER A 33 1.77 -1.26 3.84
N GLY A 34 1.88 -2.18 2.87
CA GLY A 34 1.63 -3.60 3.07
C GLY A 34 2.93 -4.38 3.28
N ASP A 35 2.81 -5.54 3.91
CA ASP A 35 3.82 -6.60 3.92
C ASP A 35 3.14 -7.89 3.45
N THR A 36 2.81 -7.95 2.16
CA THR A 36 1.89 -8.95 1.60
C THR A 36 2.50 -10.36 1.62
N PRO A 37 1.96 -11.32 2.40
CA PRO A 37 2.41 -12.70 2.36
C PRO A 37 1.79 -13.45 1.19
N ALA A 38 2.56 -14.35 0.58
CA ALA A 38 2.08 -15.29 -0.44
C ALA A 38 2.41 -16.73 0.01
N VAL A 39 1.38 -17.59 0.12
CA VAL A 39 1.52 -19.00 0.51
C VAL A 39 1.18 -19.88 -0.68
N ILE A 40 2.05 -20.85 -0.99
CA ILE A 40 1.81 -21.87 -2.01
C ILE A 40 1.63 -23.21 -1.29
N ASP A 41 0.46 -23.82 -1.45
CA ASP A 41 0.17 -25.15 -0.89
C ASP A 41 0.31 -26.28 -1.93
N LYS A 42 0.11 -27.52 -1.48
CA LYS A 42 0.25 -28.73 -2.30
C LYS A 42 -0.76 -28.87 -3.45
N THR A 43 -1.79 -28.04 -3.49
CA THR A 43 -2.87 -28.08 -4.48
C THR A 43 -2.73 -27.00 -5.56
N ALA A 44 -1.78 -26.08 -5.40
CA ALA A 44 -1.56 -24.99 -6.32
C ALA A 44 -1.02 -25.45 -7.69
N ASP A 45 -1.44 -24.77 -8.75
CA ASP A 45 -0.70 -24.78 -10.01
C ASP A 45 0.63 -24.04 -9.79
N ILE A 46 1.69 -24.82 -9.59
CA ILE A 46 3.02 -24.32 -9.25
C ILE A 46 3.58 -23.40 -10.32
N LYS A 47 3.37 -23.69 -11.61
CA LYS A 47 3.96 -22.87 -12.69
C LYS A 47 3.32 -21.50 -12.73
N THR A 48 2.00 -21.46 -12.63
CA THR A 48 1.24 -20.21 -12.59
C THR A 48 1.56 -19.42 -11.32
N ALA A 49 1.56 -20.06 -10.15
CA ALA A 49 1.84 -19.40 -8.87
C ALA A 49 3.22 -18.73 -8.85
N VAL A 50 4.27 -19.44 -9.28
CA VAL A 50 5.63 -18.87 -9.34
C VAL A 50 5.70 -17.72 -10.34
N SER A 51 5.10 -17.86 -11.52
CA SER A 51 5.08 -16.79 -12.52
C SER A 51 4.38 -15.52 -11.99
N SER A 52 3.22 -15.67 -11.34
CA SER A 52 2.48 -14.54 -10.75
C SER A 52 3.27 -13.85 -9.63
N ILE A 53 3.93 -14.61 -8.74
CA ILE A 53 4.71 -14.03 -7.64
C ILE A 53 5.93 -13.28 -8.17
N ILE A 54 6.67 -13.84 -9.13
CA ILE A 54 7.82 -13.15 -9.73
C ILE A 54 7.36 -11.85 -10.39
N LEU A 55 6.30 -11.90 -11.21
CA LEU A 55 5.72 -10.71 -11.82
C LEU A 55 5.35 -9.64 -10.78
N SER A 56 4.70 -10.03 -9.68
CA SER A 56 4.31 -9.11 -8.60
C SER A 56 5.52 -8.46 -7.94
N LYS A 57 6.49 -9.27 -7.46
CA LYS A 57 7.60 -8.78 -6.63
C LYS A 57 8.67 -8.04 -7.41
N THR A 58 8.86 -8.34 -8.70
CA THR A 58 9.88 -7.67 -9.52
C THR A 58 9.34 -6.48 -10.29
N PHE A 59 8.02 -6.28 -10.34
CA PHE A 59 7.45 -5.10 -10.98
C PHE A 59 7.89 -3.84 -10.25
N ASP A 60 8.35 -2.85 -11.03
CA ASP A 60 8.90 -1.59 -10.51
C ASP A 60 9.92 -1.79 -9.37
N ASN A 61 10.77 -2.81 -9.47
CA ASN A 61 11.76 -3.18 -8.45
C ASN A 61 11.16 -3.38 -7.04
N GLY A 62 9.91 -3.82 -6.94
CA GLY A 62 9.23 -4.06 -5.66
C GLY A 62 8.74 -2.79 -4.95
N MET A 63 8.61 -1.67 -5.67
CA MET A 63 8.15 -0.39 -5.12
C MET A 63 6.66 -0.36 -4.78
N ILE A 64 5.86 -1.26 -5.37
CA ILE A 64 4.41 -1.29 -5.15
C ILE A 64 4.08 -1.81 -3.75
N CYS A 65 3.35 -1.01 -2.96
CA CYS A 65 3.04 -1.30 -1.56
C CYS A 65 2.29 -2.61 -1.32
N ALA A 66 1.59 -3.12 -2.33
CA ALA A 66 0.85 -4.38 -2.26
C ALA A 66 1.62 -5.58 -2.83
N SER A 67 2.79 -5.34 -3.45
CA SER A 67 3.53 -6.38 -4.19
C SER A 67 3.94 -7.55 -3.31
#